data_AF-A0A5N6SHH1-F1
#
_entry.id   AF-A0A5N6SHH1-F1
#
_cell.length_a   1.000
_cell.length_b   1.000
_cell.length_c   1.000
_cell.angle_alpha   90.00
_cell.angle_beta   90.00
_cell.angle_gamma   90.00
#
_symmetry.space_group_name_H-M   'P 1'
#
loop_
_entity.id
_entity.type
_entity.pdbx_description
1 polymer ?
#
loop_
_entity_poly.entity_id
_entity_poly.type
_entity_poly.pdbx_seq_one_letter_code
_entity_poly.pdbx_strand_id
1 'polypeptide(L)'
;MVDRRSDSEDGLRAKRQKMDKAGTDPKDNPYLAHMYADASSNGNEWAADKDSPFAKVKRHQSTAAQAQKIEDGDINPFNGQPYSSKYFSILKTRRDLPVHAQR
;
A
#
# COMPACT_ATOMS: atom_id res chain seq x y z
N MET A 1 23.85 31.89 -60.81
CA MET A 1 23.17 32.76 -59.83
C MET A 1 22.96 31.94 -58.57
N VAL A 2 23.06 32.59 -57.40
CA VAL A 2 23.36 32.01 -56.07
C VAL A 2 22.10 31.53 -55.36
N ASP A 3 22.07 30.27 -54.93
CA ASP A 3 21.19 29.82 -53.84
C ASP A 3 22.01 29.74 -52.53
N ARG A 4 21.92 30.80 -51.71
CA ARG A 4 22.35 30.78 -50.31
C ARG A 4 21.20 30.22 -49.47
N ARG A 5 21.32 28.97 -49.04
CA ARG A 5 20.73 28.51 -47.77
C ARG A 5 21.87 28.02 -46.91
N SER A 6 22.23 28.86 -45.94
CA SER A 6 23.24 28.58 -44.93
C SER A 6 22.85 27.32 -44.15
N ASP A 7 23.66 26.29 -44.33
CA ASP A 7 23.78 25.13 -43.46
C ASP A 7 24.47 25.60 -42.16
N SER A 8 23.67 26.12 -41.23
CA SER A 8 24.12 26.54 -39.90
C SER A 8 22.91 26.51 -38.98
N GLU A 9 22.80 25.46 -38.19
CA GLU A 9 22.80 25.54 -36.74
C GLU A 9 22.61 24.11 -36.23
N ASP A 10 23.69 23.60 -35.65
CA ASP A 10 23.75 22.39 -34.86
C ASP A 10 22.45 22.16 -34.09
N GLY A 11 21.85 21.00 -34.31
CA GLY A 11 20.76 20.46 -33.51
C GLY A 11 21.23 20.19 -32.08
N LEU A 12 21.45 21.24 -31.31
CA LEU A 12 21.57 21.24 -29.86
C LEU A 12 20.18 20.97 -29.29
N ARG A 13 19.65 19.76 -29.55
CA ARG A 13 18.61 19.18 -28.71
C ARG A 13 19.29 18.92 -27.37
N ALA A 14 19.28 19.94 -26.52
CA ALA A 14 19.88 19.95 -25.19
C ALA A 14 19.75 18.56 -24.59
N LYS A 15 20.88 17.84 -24.51
CA LYS A 15 20.91 16.52 -23.87
C LYS A 15 20.37 16.75 -22.48
N ARG A 16 19.17 16.25 -22.22
CA ARG A 16 18.65 16.13 -20.86
C ARG A 16 19.73 15.36 -20.09
N GLN A 17 20.41 16.06 -19.19
CA GLN A 17 21.41 15.47 -18.32
C GLN A 17 20.68 14.43 -17.49
N LYS A 18 20.83 13.16 -17.86
CA LYS A 18 20.19 12.04 -17.17
C LYS A 18 20.91 11.90 -15.83
N MET A 19 20.37 12.55 -14.80
CA MET A 19 20.87 12.47 -13.44
C MET A 19 20.52 11.09 -12.85
N ASP A 20 21.08 10.02 -13.40
CA ASP A 20 20.89 8.66 -12.88
C ASP A 20 21.77 8.38 -11.64
N LYS A 21 22.57 9.34 -11.15
CA LYS A 21 23.70 9.02 -10.26
C LYS A 21 24.16 10.08 -9.25
N ALA A 22 23.29 10.99 -8.80
CA ALA A 22 23.67 11.96 -7.74
C ALA A 22 22.54 12.24 -6.74
N GLY A 23 22.42 11.37 -5.75
CA GLY A 23 22.04 11.75 -4.37
C GLY A 23 20.57 12.05 -4.05
N THR A 24 19.64 11.93 -5.00
CA THR A 24 18.20 12.10 -4.71
C THR A 24 17.48 10.78 -4.90
N ASP A 25 16.91 10.23 -3.82
CA ASP A 25 16.04 9.07 -3.92
C ASP A 25 14.83 9.49 -4.77
N PRO A 26 14.45 8.75 -5.83
CA PRO A 26 13.25 9.03 -6.60
C PRO A 26 11.96 9.20 -5.76
N LYS A 27 11.95 8.70 -4.52
CA LYS A 27 10.90 8.92 -3.52
C LYS A 27 10.79 10.37 -3.02
N ASP A 28 11.89 11.11 -2.99
CA ASP A 28 11.92 12.50 -2.51
C ASP A 28 11.31 13.49 -3.53
N ASN A 29 10.98 13.02 -4.74
CA ASN A 29 10.33 13.84 -5.76
C ASN A 29 8.79 13.81 -5.59
N PRO A 30 8.13 14.96 -5.38
CA PRO A 30 6.69 15.04 -5.10
C PRO A 30 5.82 14.43 -6.21
N TYR A 31 6.29 14.44 -7.46
CA TYR A 31 5.53 13.90 -8.59
C TYR A 31 5.70 12.39 -8.78
N LEU A 32 6.82 11.83 -8.31
CA LEU A 32 7.14 10.40 -8.45
C LEU A 32 6.86 9.61 -7.17
N ALA A 33 6.64 10.29 -6.05
CA ALA A 33 6.38 9.68 -4.75
C ALA A 33 5.26 8.63 -4.79
N HIS A 34 4.20 8.86 -5.58
CA HIS A 34 3.06 7.94 -5.70
C HIS A 34 3.39 6.62 -6.42
N MET A 35 4.47 6.55 -7.22
CA MET A 35 4.89 5.32 -7.89
C MET A 35 5.61 4.37 -6.94
N TYR A 36 6.32 4.93 -5.96
CA TYR A 36 7.06 4.19 -4.97
C TYR A 36 6.18 3.99 -3.74
N ALA A 37 5.11 3.21 -3.92
CA ALA A 37 4.33 2.73 -2.79
C ALA A 37 5.27 2.02 -1.82
N ASP A 38 5.48 2.62 -0.66
CA ASP A 38 6.23 2.06 0.44
C ASP A 38 5.58 0.73 0.80
N ALA A 39 6.25 -0.37 0.45
CA ALA A 39 5.82 -1.73 0.77
C ALA A 39 5.64 -1.98 2.29
N SER A 40 6.00 -0.99 3.10
CA SER A 40 5.85 -0.95 4.56
C SER A 40 4.61 -0.19 5.05
N SER A 41 3.95 0.63 4.23
CA SER A 41 2.72 1.31 4.66
C SER A 41 1.49 0.60 4.11
N ASN A 42 0.66 0.11 5.04
CA ASN A 42 -0.67 -0.41 4.73
C ASN A 42 -1.66 0.73 4.36
N GLY A 43 -1.18 1.85 3.80
CA GLY A 43 -2.00 3.03 3.51
C GLY A 43 -2.61 3.71 4.75
N ASN A 44 -2.17 3.35 5.95
CA ASN A 44 -2.63 3.92 7.21
C ASN A 44 -1.46 4.60 7.93
N GLU A 45 -1.04 5.76 7.43
CA GLU A 45 0.02 6.58 8.04
C GLU A 45 -0.39 7.20 9.40
N TRP A 46 -1.68 7.15 9.76
CA TRP A 46 -2.21 7.80 10.96
C TRP A 46 -2.16 6.95 12.24
N ALA A 47 -1.87 5.65 12.16
CA ALA A 47 -1.70 4.80 13.34
C ALA A 47 -1.05 3.46 12.93
N ALA A 48 0.26 3.46 12.70
CA ALA A 48 1.02 2.22 12.67
C ALA A 48 1.30 1.76 14.11
N ASP A 49 0.25 1.53 14.89
CA ASP A 49 0.40 0.83 16.16
C ASP A 49 0.83 -0.60 15.83
N LYS A 50 2.06 -0.95 16.20
CA LYS A 50 2.67 -2.26 15.88
C LYS A 50 1.88 -3.40 16.52
N ASP A 51 1.13 -3.09 17.57
CA ASP A 51 0.29 -4.01 18.31
C ASP A 51 -1.16 -4.07 17.78
N SER A 52 -1.48 -3.29 16.74
CA SER A 52 -2.78 -3.35 16.08
C SER A 52 -3.04 -4.76 15.53
N PRO A 53 -4.27 -5.31 15.65
CA PRO A 53 -4.61 -6.61 15.09
C PRO A 53 -4.42 -6.69 13.56
N PHE A 54 -4.42 -5.54 12.86
CA PHE A 54 -4.16 -5.46 11.43
C PHE A 54 -2.68 -5.32 11.06
N ALA A 55 -1.76 -5.24 12.01
CA ALA A 55 -0.34 -5.00 11.75
C ALA A 55 0.30 -6.06 10.83
N LYS A 56 -0.22 -7.29 10.86
CA LYS A 56 0.28 -8.42 10.05
C LYS A 56 -0.48 -8.62 8.74
N VAL A 57 -1.55 -7.87 8.48
CA VAL A 57 -2.38 -8.01 7.28
C VAL A 57 -1.88 -7.05 6.23
N LYS A 58 -1.40 -7.57 5.10
CA LYS A 58 -0.98 -6.71 3.98
C LYS A 58 -2.19 -6.28 3.16
N ARG A 59 -2.23 -5.00 2.78
CA ARG A 59 -3.24 -4.45 1.88
C ARG A 59 -3.32 -5.28 0.59
N HIS A 60 -4.55 -5.58 0.15
CA HIS A 60 -4.84 -6.41 -1.05
C HIS A 60 -4.31 -7.85 -1.00
N GLN A 61 -3.81 -8.31 0.15
CA GLN A 61 -3.32 -9.67 0.37
C GLN A 61 -3.92 -10.28 1.65
N SER A 62 -5.09 -9.77 2.08
CA SER A 62 -5.82 -10.26 3.23
C SER A 62 -6.49 -11.60 2.91
N THR A 63 -6.14 -12.64 3.68
CA THR A 63 -6.71 -13.99 3.51
C THR A 63 -7.81 -14.28 4.53
N ALA A 64 -8.71 -15.22 4.22
CA ALA A 64 -9.75 -15.67 5.14
C ALA A 64 -9.16 -16.17 6.48
N ALA A 65 -8.05 -16.91 6.43
CA ALA A 65 -7.35 -17.40 7.61
C ALA A 65 -6.77 -16.26 8.48
N GLN A 66 -6.29 -15.18 7.87
CA GLN A 66 -5.85 -13.99 8.62
C GLN A 66 -7.03 -13.29 9.30
N ALA A 67 -8.15 -13.14 8.59
CA ALA A 67 -9.36 -12.56 9.18
C ALA A 67 -9.89 -13.41 10.34
N GLN A 68 -9.85 -14.73 10.23
CA GLN A 68 -10.24 -15.64 11.32
C GLN A 68 -9.41 -15.44 12.59
N LYS A 69 -8.08 -15.28 12.46
CA LYS A 69 -7.19 -14.99 13.59
C LYS A 69 -7.51 -13.66 14.28
N ILE A 70 -7.95 -12.67 13.51
CA ILE A 70 -8.35 -11.37 14.05
C ILE A 70 -9.70 -11.48 14.76
N GLU A 71 -10.66 -12.23 14.19
CA GLU A 71 -11.96 -12.50 14.80
C GLU A 71 -11.86 -13.32 16.11
N ASP A 72 -10.89 -14.22 16.22
CA ASP A 72 -10.62 -15.01 17.43
C ASP A 72 -9.80 -14.26 18.50
N GLY A 73 -9.33 -13.04 18.20
CA GLY A 73 -8.56 -12.23 19.14
C GLY A 73 -9.40 -11.69 20.31
N ASP A 74 -8.74 -11.13 21.32
CA ASP A 74 -9.43 -10.57 22.50
C ASP A 74 -9.97 -9.16 22.27
N ILE A 75 -9.29 -8.38 21.42
CA ILE A 75 -9.58 -6.96 21.18
C ILE A 75 -10.20 -6.80 19.80
N ASN A 76 -11.32 -6.08 19.74
CA ASN A 76 -11.98 -5.70 18.51
C ASN A 76 -11.11 -4.68 17.74
N PRO A 77 -10.70 -5.02 16.50
CA PRO A 77 -9.74 -4.23 15.76
C PRO A 77 -10.32 -2.93 15.19
N PHE A 78 -11.64 -2.74 15.24
CA PHE A 78 -12.31 -1.55 14.73
C PHE A 78 -12.51 -0.45 15.78
N ASN A 79 -12.62 -0.82 17.06
CA ASN A 79 -12.88 0.13 18.15
C ASN A 79 -11.85 0.05 19.30
N GLY A 80 -10.92 -0.91 19.26
CA GLY A 80 -9.89 -1.09 20.28
C GLY A 80 -10.40 -1.60 21.64
N GLN A 81 -11.65 -2.04 21.73
CA GLN A 81 -12.26 -2.54 22.97
C GLN A 81 -12.26 -4.07 22.99
N PRO A 82 -12.25 -4.72 24.18
CA PRO A 82 -12.37 -6.17 24.25
C PRO A 82 -13.71 -6.66 23.68
N TYR A 83 -13.71 -7.84 23.05
CA TYR A 83 -14.94 -8.46 22.57
C TYR A 83 -15.83 -8.91 23.74
N SER A 84 -17.14 -8.90 23.50
CA SER A 84 -18.12 -9.40 24.46
C SER A 84 -18.29 -10.93 24.35
N SER A 85 -18.77 -11.58 25.41
CA SER A 85 -19.13 -13.00 25.36
C SER A 85 -20.20 -13.30 24.30
N LYS A 86 -21.14 -12.37 24.09
CA LYS A 86 -22.17 -12.45 23.04
C LYS A 86 -21.58 -12.39 21.63
N TYR A 87 -20.48 -11.67 21.42
CA TYR A 87 -19.80 -11.68 20.14
C TYR A 87 -19.31 -13.08 19.78
N PHE A 88 -18.65 -13.77 20.72
CA PHE A 88 -18.14 -15.12 20.49
C PHE A 88 -19.24 -16.17 20.30
N SER A 89 -20.40 -16.03 20.95
CA SER A 89 -21.53 -16.94 20.69
C SER A 89 -22.08 -16.78 19.27
N ILE A 90 -22.16 -15.54 18.76
CA ILE A 90 -22.56 -15.26 17.38
C ILE A 90 -21.47 -15.70 16.39
N LEU A 91 -20.19 -15.53 16.72
CA LEU A 91 -19.09 -15.95 15.86
C LEU A 91 -19.12 -17.46 15.59
N LYS A 92 -19.43 -18.26 16.64
CA LYS A 92 -19.59 -19.71 16.51
C LYS A 92 -20.74 -20.06 15.57
N THR A 93 -21.93 -19.49 15.77
CA THR A 93 -23.09 -19.77 14.90
C THR A 93 -22.86 -19.32 13.45
N ARG A 94 -22.08 -18.25 13.23
CA ARG A 94 -21.70 -17.80 11.88
C ARG A 94 -20.75 -18.77 11.17
N ARG A 95 -19.87 -19.46 11.90
CA ARG A 95 -18.95 -20.46 11.33
C ARG A 95 -19.66 -21.73 10.88
N ASP A 96 -20.78 -22.06 11.51
CA ASP A 96 -21.60 -23.23 11.17
C ASP A 96 -22.47 -22.99 9.92
N LEU A 97 -22.55 -21.76 9.41
CA LEU A 97 -23.30 -21.47 8.20
C LEU A 97 -22.59 -22.04 6.96
N PRO A 98 -23.32 -22.62 5.99
CA PRO A 98 -22.72 -23.28 4.82
C PRO A 98 -21.87 -22.33 3.96
N VAL A 99 -22.19 -21.03 3.96
CA VAL A 99 -21.42 -20.00 3.25
C VAL A 99 -20.00 -19.83 3.80
N HIS A 100 -19.79 -20.11 5.08
CA HIS A 100 -18.47 -19.95 5.70
C HIS A 100 -17.47 -21.00 5.20
N ALA A 101 -17.95 -22.14 4.68
CA ALA A 101 -17.10 -23.15 4.06
C ALA A 101 -16.51 -22.70 2.71
N GLN A 102 -17.02 -21.62 2.11
CA GLN A 102 -16.59 -21.08 0.82
C GLN A 102 -15.80 -19.75 0.95
N ARG A 103 -15.27 -19.46 2.15
CA ARG A 103 -14.57 -18.21 2.46
C ARG A 103 -13.11 -18.21 2.01
#